data_AF-A0A9Q0GKR6-F1
#
_entry.id   AF-A0A9Q0GKR6-F1
#
_cell.length_a   1.000
_cell.length_b   1.000
_cell.length_c   1.000
_cell.angle_alpha   90.00
_cell.angle_beta   90.00
_cell.angle_gamma   90.00
#
_symmetry.space_group_name_H-M   'P 1'
#
loop_
_entity.id
_entity.type
_entity.pdbx_description
1 polymer ?
#
loop_
_entity_poly.entity_id
_entity_poly.type
_entity_poly.pdbx_seq_one_letter_code
_entity_poly.pdbx_strand_id
1 'polypeptide(L)' 'MQQQAMYNLQMKVFQEREELIVNVRNVALAQGFVTIIKRSKTNHYVILQCDRGGVYRSNNVPMESRKRKTS' A
#
# COMPACT_ATOMS: atom_id res chain seq x y z
N MET A 1 -21.53 -2.57 10.65
CA MET A 1 -21.13 -1.23 10.15
C MET A 1 -19.67 -1.14 9.67
N GLN A 2 -18.74 -2.01 10.07
CA GLN A 2 -17.30 -1.87 9.74
C GLN A 2 -16.92 -2.13 8.26
N GLN A 3 -17.71 -2.91 7.51
CA GLN A 3 -17.36 -3.32 6.14
C GLN A 3 -17.67 -2.26 5.06
N GLN A 4 -18.53 -1.28 5.36
CA GLN A 4 -19.00 -0.28 4.38
C GLN A 4 -17.89 0.66 3.88
N ALA A 5 -16.96 1.04 4.76
CA ALA A 5 -15.95 2.06 4.45
C ALA A 5 -14.96 1.59 3.35
N MET A 6 -14.55 0.32 3.37
CA MET A 6 -13.69 -0.26 2.33
C MET A 6 -14.44 -0.45 1.01
N TYR A 7 -15.73 -0.81 1.06
CA TYR A 7 -16.57 -0.95 -0.13
C TYR A 7 -16.72 0.39 -0.87
N ASN A 8 -16.88 1.49 -0.14
CA ASN A 8 -16.97 2.83 -0.72
C ASN A 8 -15.70 3.23 -1.49
N LEU A 9 -14.52 2.73 -1.11
CA LEU A 9 -13.28 2.98 -1.84
C LEU A 9 -13.21 2.24 -3.17
N GLN A 10 -13.95 1.14 -3.35
CA GLN A 10 -13.95 0.37 -4.61
C GLN A 10 -14.61 1.14 -5.77
N MET A 11 -15.57 2.01 -5.44
CA MET A 11 -16.31 2.81 -6.43
C MET A 11 -15.67 4.19 -6.67
N LYS A 12 -14.61 4.54 -5.92
CA LYS A 12 -13.93 5.83 -6.04
C LYS A 12 -12.81 5.74 -7.07
N VAL A 13 -12.83 6.66 -8.04
CA VAL A 13 -11.69 6.90 -8.93
C VAL A 13 -10.75 7.88 -8.23
N PHE A 14 -9.47 7.52 -8.17
CA PHE A 14 -8.42 8.39 -7.61
C PHE A 14 -7.62 8.98 -8.75
N GLN A 15 -7.49 10.30 -8.76
CA GLN A 15 -6.72 11.00 -9.79
C GLN A 15 -5.22 10.85 -9.53
N GLU A 16 -4.82 10.92 -8.26
CA GLU A 16 -3.44 10.85 -7.82
C GLU A 16 -3.19 9.60 -6.96
N ARG A 17 -2.00 9.04 -7.13
CA ARG A 17 -1.55 7.86 -6.36
C ARG A 17 -1.58 8.14 -4.85
N GLU A 18 -1.16 9.33 -4.47
CA GLU A 18 -1.05 9.76 -3.08
C GLU A 18 -2.44 9.88 -2.43
N GLU A 19 -3.45 10.30 -3.20
CA GLU A 19 -4.83 10.36 -2.75
C GLU A 19 -5.36 8.96 -2.39
N LEU A 20 -5.14 7.97 -3.26
CA LEU A 20 -5.50 6.58 -3.01
C LEU A 20 -4.85 6.06 -1.71
N ILE A 21 -3.55 6.32 -1.54
CA ILE A 21 -2.80 5.86 -0.37
C ILE A 21 -3.35 6.47 0.92
N VAL A 22 -3.61 7.77 0.94
CA VAL A 22 -4.13 8.46 2.13
C VAL A 22 -5.52 7.95 2.50
N ASN A 23 -6.42 7.80 1.54
CA ASN A 23 -7.80 7.36 1.81
C ASN A 23 -7.82 5.93 2.38
N VAL A 24 -7.08 5.00 1.77
CA VAL A 24 -7.00 3.61 2.28
C VAL A 24 -6.37 3.56 3.66
N ARG A 25 -5.31 4.34 3.92
CA ARG A 25 -4.68 4.42 5.24
C ARG A 25 -5.63 4.93 6.31
N ASN A 26 -6.41 5.96 6.02
CA ASN A 26 -7.37 6.51 6.97
C ASN A 26 -8.45 5.48 7.36
N VAL A 27 -8.99 4.76 6.39
CA VAL A 27 -9.97 3.70 6.65
C VAL A 27 -9.35 2.56 7.46
N ALA A 28 -8.15 2.11 7.09
CA ALA A 28 -7.45 1.05 7.82
C ALA A 28 -7.12 1.46 9.26
N LEU A 29 -6.62 2.68 9.48
CA LEU A 29 -6.30 3.21 10.80
C LEU A 29 -7.54 3.31 11.68
N ALA A 30 -8.67 3.77 11.15
CA ALA A 30 -9.95 3.80 11.87
C ALA A 30 -10.44 2.40 12.28
N GLN A 31 -9.99 1.35 11.60
CA GLN A 31 -10.24 -0.05 11.94
C GLN A 31 -9.15 -0.67 12.83
N GLY A 32 -8.12 0.08 13.21
CA GLY A 32 -7.02 -0.40 14.06
C GLY A 32 -5.87 -1.06 13.31
N PHE A 33 -5.80 -0.92 11.97
CA PHE A 33 -4.74 -1.49 11.16
C PHE A 33 -3.80 -0.42 10.60
N VAL A 34 -2.51 -0.72 10.55
CA VAL A 34 -1.52 0.06 9.79
C VAL A 34 -1.31 -0.61 8.44
N THR A 35 -1.15 0.16 7.36
CA THR A 35 -0.88 -0.36 6.01
C THR A 35 0.42 0.15 5.41
N ILE A 36 1.12 -0.74 4.70
CA ILE A 36 2.38 -0.47 4.00
C ILE A 36 2.24 -0.71 2.50
N ILE A 37 3.12 -0.07 1.71
CA ILE A 37 3.22 -0.34 0.27
C ILE A 37 3.98 -1.64 0.07
N LYS A 38 3.28 -2.66 -0.42
CA LYS A 38 3.88 -3.95 -0.75
C LYS A 38 4.64 -3.89 -2.08
N ARG A 39 3.99 -3.29 -3.09
CA ARG A 39 4.51 -3.12 -4.45
C ARG A 39 3.87 -1.89 -5.08
N SER A 40 4.57 -1.28 -6.03
CA SER A 40 4.02 -0.22 -6.85
C SER A 40 4.70 -0.16 -8.20
N LYS A 41 3.97 0.33 -9.19
CA LYS A 41 4.49 0.75 -10.49
C LYS A 41 3.98 2.16 -10.78
N THR A 42 4.88 3.08 -11.08
CA THR A 42 4.56 4.48 -11.41
C THR A 42 3.48 4.54 -12.49
N ASN A 43 2.49 5.41 -12.30
CA ASN A 43 1.36 5.64 -13.21
C ASN A 43 0.52 4.39 -13.53
N HIS A 44 0.59 3.33 -12.71
CA HIS A 44 -0.16 2.11 -13.00
C HIS A 44 -0.81 1.48 -11.77
N TYR A 45 -0.07 1.21 -10.70
CA TYR A 45 -0.67 0.60 -9.51
C TYR A 45 0.12 0.85 -8.23
N VAL A 46 -0.59 0.78 -7.11
CA VAL A 46 -0.03 0.60 -5.77
C VAL A 46 -0.79 -0.54 -5.10
N ILE A 47 -0.05 -1.46 -4.48
CA ILE A 47 -0.62 -2.57 -3.69
C ILE A 47 -0.28 -2.28 -2.24
N LEU A 48 -1.32 -2.07 -1.44
CA LEU A 48 -1.23 -1.89 0.00
C LEU A 48 -1.49 -3.22 0.70
N GLN A 49 -0.79 -3.46 1.81
CA GLN A 49 -1.02 -4.60 2.69
C GLN A 49 -0.98 -4.15 4.15
N CYS A 50 -1.62 -4.89 5.05
CA CYS A 50 -1.46 -4.66 6.48
C CYS A 50 0.01 -4.80 6.87
N ASP A 51 0.46 -3.92 7.75
CA ASP A 51 1.76 -4.03 8.37
C ASP A 51 1.84 -5.30 9.20
N ARG A 52 3.02 -5.94 9.22
CA ARG A 52 3.24 -7.22 9.90
C ARG A 52 4.27 -7.13 11.02
N GLY A 53 4.63 -5.92 11.48
CA GLY A 53 5.56 -5.72 12.58
C GLY A 53 6.98 -6.28 12.33
N GLY A 54 7.42 -6.35 11.07
CA GLY A 54 8.74 -6.86 10.72
C GLY A 54 9.84 -5.81 10.96
N VAL A 55 11.05 -6.27 11.33
CA VAL A 55 12.26 -5.43 11.27
C VAL A 55 12.38 -4.92 9.84
N TYR A 56 12.24 -3.60 9.66
CA TYR A 56 12.42 -2.96 8.37
C TYR A 56 13.80 -3.35 7.86
N ARG A 57 13.87 -4.25 6.86
CA ARG A 57 15.12 -4.54 6.18
C ARG A 57 15.50 -3.23 5.51
N SER A 58 16.45 -2.51 6.09
CA SER A 58 16.94 -1.25 5.58
C SER A 58 17.29 -1.43 4.10
N ASN A 59 16.46 -0.83 3.25
CA ASN A 59 16.51 -0.95 1.80
C ASN A 59 17.66 -0.15 1.17
N ASN A 60 18.79 0.03 1.88
CA ASN A 60 20.03 0.45 1.22
C ASN A 60 20.68 -0.75 0.53
N VAL A 61 19.87 -1.46 -0.26
CA VAL A 61 20.33 -2.44 -1.23
C VAL A 61 20.41 -1.65 -2.55
N PRO A 62 21.64 -1.26 -3.00
CA PRO A 62 21.85 -0.61 -4.30
C PRO A 62 21.04 -1.30 -5.40
N MET A 63 20.61 -0.53 -6.40
CA MET A 63 19.74 -1.05 -7.47
C MET A 63 20.33 -2.31 -8.13
N GLU A 64 21.66 -2.36 -8.27
CA GLU A 64 22.48 -3.46 -8.76
C GLU A 64 22.35 -4.74 -7.92
N SER A 65 22.15 -4.60 -6.61
CA SER A 65 22.14 -5.72 -5.65
C SER A 65 20.74 -6.22 -5.31
N ARG A 66 19.70 -5.61 -5.88
CA ARG A 66 18.34 -6.17 -5.78
C ARG A 66 18.26 -7.43 -6.63
N LYS A 67 18.02 -8.58 -5.99
CA LYS A 67 17.70 -9.83 -6.70
C LYS A 67 16.51 -9.57 -7.63
N ARG A 68 16.75 -9.52 -8.94
CA ARG A 68 15.70 -9.49 -9.94
C ARG A 68 14.92 -10.80 -9.80
N LYS A 69 13.60 -10.73 -9.68
CA LYS A 69 12.75 -11.91 -9.84
C LYS A 69 12.77 -12.27 -11.33
N THR A 70 13.61 -13.23 -11.70
CA THR A 70 13.45 -13.96 -12.95
C THR A 70 12.21 -14.83 -12.81
N SER A 71 11.28 -14.70 -13.76
CA SER A 71 10.17 -15.64 -13.92
C SER A 71 10.68 -16.93 -14.54
#